data_AF-A0A6J7BPB9-F1
#
_entry.id   AF-A0A6J7BPB9-F1
#
_cell.length_a   1.000
_cell.length_b   1.000
_cell.length_c   1.000
_cell.angle_alpha   90.00
_cell.angle_beta   90.00
_cell.angle_gamma   90.00
#
_symmetry.space_group_name_H-M   'P 1'
#
loop_
_entity.id
_entity.type
_entity.pdbx_description
1 polymer ?
#
loop_
_entity_poly.entity_id
_entity_poly.type
_entity_poly.pdbx_seq_one_letter_code
_entity_poly.pdbx_strand_id
1 'polypeptide(L)'
;MDSIQTSVEVVVAANPELEATMFEWIKSKNIWLVRSALIHQLTLRDKTNSTRLFALCELQTEEKEFFIAKGLGWALRSYSYIEPKAVKKFIKDHPELTPLAKREGMKAINRKSTS
;
A
#
# COMPACT_ATOMS: atom_id res chain seq x y z
N MET A 1 -23.45 -20.06 12.58
CA MET A 1 -22.97 -18.99 11.68
C MET A 1 -21.47 -18.71 11.94
N ASP A 2 -20.72 -19.71 12.42
CA ASP A 2 -19.30 -19.61 12.80
C ASP A 2 -18.49 -20.74 12.15
N SER A 3 -18.48 -20.81 10.81
CA SER A 3 -17.67 -21.82 10.10
C SER A 3 -17.09 -21.36 8.77
N ILE A 4 -17.39 -20.14 8.31
CA ILE A 4 -16.86 -19.60 7.04
C ILE A 4 -15.71 -18.61 7.29
N GLN A 5 -15.63 -18.01 8.47
CA GLN A 5 -14.64 -16.98 8.79
C GLN A 5 -13.22 -17.56 8.95
N THR A 6 -13.10 -18.79 9.42
CA THR A 6 -11.81 -19.47 9.67
C THR A 6 -11.05 -19.82 8.38
N SER A 7 -11.75 -20.04 7.27
CA SER A 7 -11.13 -20.60 6.05
C SER A 7 -10.32 -19.58 5.24
N VAL A 8 -10.65 -18.29 5.32
CA VAL A 8 -9.97 -17.23 4.54
C VAL A 8 -8.69 -16.75 5.22
N GLU A 9 -8.63 -16.83 6.56
CA GLU A 9 -7.44 -16.47 7.34
C GLU A 9 -6.24 -17.37 7.05
N VAL A 10 -6.51 -18.67 6.88
CA VAL A 10 -5.48 -19.68 6.62
C VAL A 10 -4.86 -19.53 5.24
N VAL A 11 -5.62 -19.12 4.21
CA VAL A 11 -5.11 -19.01 2.83
C VAL A 11 -4.23 -17.77 2.63
N VAL A 12 -4.54 -16.67 3.31
CA VAL A 12 -3.79 -15.40 3.20
C VAL A 12 -2.53 -15.41 4.07
N ALA A 13 -2.50 -16.17 5.16
CA ALA A 13 -1.30 -16.38 5.98
C ALA A 13 -0.27 -17.36 5.37
N ALA A 14 -0.63 -18.10 4.31
CA ALA A 14 0.08 -19.32 3.89
C ALA A 14 1.01 -19.21 2.67
N ASN A 15 1.28 -18.03 2.11
CA ASN A 15 2.06 -17.95 0.86
C ASN A 15 3.26 -16.98 0.90
N PRO A 16 4.35 -17.33 1.62
CA PRO A 16 5.60 -16.57 1.63
C PRO A 16 6.20 -16.34 0.23
N GLU A 17 5.99 -17.27 -0.70
CA GLU A 17 6.50 -17.17 -2.07
C GLU A 17 5.89 -15.97 -2.83
N LEU A 18 4.61 -15.67 -2.60
CA LEU A 18 3.96 -14.50 -3.20
C LEU A 18 4.58 -13.19 -2.71
N GLU A 19 5.16 -13.19 -1.51
CA GLU A 19 5.77 -12.01 -0.90
C GLU A 19 7.11 -11.70 -1.56
N ALA A 20 7.94 -12.72 -1.80
CA ALA A 20 9.17 -12.59 -2.57
C ALA A 20 8.87 -12.06 -3.99
N THR A 21 7.81 -12.58 -4.62
CA THR A 21 7.37 -12.12 -5.93
C THR A 21 7.04 -10.63 -5.96
N MET A 22 6.40 -10.07 -4.92
CA MET A 22 6.12 -8.62 -4.89
C MET A 22 7.39 -7.77 -4.85
N PHE A 23 8.43 -8.22 -4.14
CA PHE A 23 9.74 -7.54 -4.10
C PHE A 23 10.57 -7.72 -5.37
N GLU A 24 10.27 -8.74 -6.18
CA GLU A 24 10.81 -8.85 -7.54
C GLU A 24 10.07 -7.91 -8.50
N TRP A 25 8.73 -7.92 -8.44
CA TRP A 25 7.87 -7.13 -9.32
C TRP A 25 8.02 -5.63 -9.12
N ILE A 26 8.25 -5.16 -7.89
CA ILE A 26 8.48 -3.75 -7.59
C ILE A 26 9.75 -3.19 -8.27
N LYS A 27 10.68 -4.06 -8.69
CA LYS A 27 11.92 -3.69 -9.39
C LYS A 27 11.83 -3.87 -10.91
N SER A 28 10.68 -4.32 -11.41
CA SER A 28 10.49 -4.58 -12.83
C SER A 28 10.44 -3.30 -13.65
N LYS A 29 10.87 -3.38 -14.92
CA LYS A 29 10.62 -2.31 -15.91
C LYS A 29 9.16 -2.28 -16.39
N ASN A 30 8.38 -3.32 -16.09
CA ASN A 30 6.96 -3.35 -16.44
C ASN A 30 6.14 -2.65 -15.35
N ILE A 31 5.58 -1.49 -15.70
CA ILE A 31 4.82 -0.64 -14.79
C ILE A 31 3.62 -1.35 -14.15
N TRP A 32 3.06 -2.37 -14.81
CA TRP A 32 1.92 -3.13 -14.31
C TRP A 32 2.32 -4.13 -13.23
N LEU A 33 3.53 -4.67 -13.30
CA LEU A 33 4.09 -5.52 -12.23
C LEU A 33 4.39 -4.67 -11.00
N VAL A 34 5.06 -3.53 -11.18
CA VAL A 34 5.34 -2.57 -10.10
C VAL A 34 4.04 -2.13 -9.42
N ARG A 35 3.03 -1.73 -10.21
CA ARG A 35 1.73 -1.33 -9.69
C ARG A 35 1.04 -2.45 -8.94
N SER A 36 1.08 -3.68 -9.46
CA SER A 36 0.50 -4.85 -8.78
C SER A 36 1.17 -5.09 -7.43
N ALA A 37 2.50 -4.99 -7.37
CA ALA A 37 3.24 -5.08 -6.12
C ALA A 37 2.83 -3.99 -5.11
N LEU A 38 2.58 -2.76 -5.55
CA LEU A 38 2.12 -1.70 -4.63
C LEU A 38 0.71 -1.94 -4.07
N ILE A 39 -0.20 -2.49 -4.88
CA ILE A 39 -1.64 -2.52 -4.53
C ILE A 39 -2.17 -3.89 -4.06
N HIS A 40 -1.32 -4.91 -3.96
CA HIS A 40 -1.77 -6.27 -3.62
C HIS A 40 -2.45 -6.38 -2.25
N GLN A 41 -2.16 -5.47 -1.31
CA GLN A 41 -2.76 -5.48 0.05
C GLN A 41 -4.00 -4.61 0.21
N LEU A 42 -4.53 -3.99 -0.86
CA LEU A 42 -5.57 -2.96 -0.75
C LEU A 42 -6.82 -3.37 0.05
N THR A 43 -7.20 -4.65 0.01
CA THR A 43 -8.43 -5.15 0.64
C THR A 43 -8.21 -5.84 1.98
N LEU A 44 -6.96 -5.97 2.45
CA LEU A 44 -6.61 -6.78 3.62
C LEU A 44 -7.00 -6.14 4.96
N ARG A 45 -7.23 -4.82 5.00
CA ARG A 45 -7.65 -4.09 6.22
C ARG A 45 -6.72 -4.40 7.40
N ASP A 46 -7.25 -4.85 8.53
CA ASP A 46 -6.51 -5.25 9.73
C ASP A 46 -5.44 -6.32 9.50
N LYS A 47 -5.52 -7.05 8.38
CA LYS A 47 -4.52 -8.06 7.97
C LYS A 47 -3.40 -7.48 7.10
N THR A 48 -3.40 -6.17 6.82
CA THR A 48 -2.31 -5.51 6.08
C THR A 48 -1.00 -5.62 6.85
N ASN A 49 0.03 -6.20 6.23
CA ASN A 49 1.39 -6.17 6.73
C ASN A 49 2.01 -4.80 6.42
N SER A 50 1.96 -3.92 7.40
CA SER A 50 2.38 -2.52 7.28
C SER A 50 3.87 -2.36 7.01
N THR A 51 4.71 -3.17 7.67
CA THR A 51 6.16 -3.19 7.45
C THR A 51 6.48 -3.40 5.97
N ARG A 52 5.81 -4.35 5.32
CA ARG A 52 6.01 -4.62 3.88
C ARG A 52 5.37 -3.59 2.97
N LEU A 53 4.18 -3.11 3.33
CA LEU A 53 3.54 -2.04 2.57
C LEU A 53 4.45 -0.83 2.46
N PHE A 54 5.03 -0.38 3.58
CA PHE A 54 5.97 0.73 3.58
C PHE A 54 7.27 0.39 2.87
N ALA A 55 7.83 -0.80 3.06
CA ALA A 55 9.04 -1.22 2.34
C ALA A 55 8.88 -1.22 0.81
N LEU A 56 7.70 -1.59 0.28
CA LEU A 56 7.42 -1.52 -1.16
C LEU A 56 7.19 -0.08 -1.63
N CYS A 57 6.54 0.76 -0.82
CA CYS A 57 6.36 2.18 -1.13
C CYS A 57 7.70 2.92 -1.16
N GLU A 58 8.63 2.59 -0.26
CA GLU A 58 9.99 3.14 -0.17
C GLU A 58 10.73 3.01 -1.50
N LEU A 59 10.59 1.87 -2.18
CA LEU A 59 11.28 1.59 -3.44
C LEU A 59 10.76 2.40 -4.63
N GLN A 60 9.67 3.16 -4.44
CA GLN A 60 8.96 3.86 -5.51
C GLN A 60 8.65 5.32 -5.14
N THR A 61 9.29 5.90 -4.12
CA THR A 61 8.98 7.26 -3.66
C THR A 61 9.28 8.33 -4.72
N GLU A 62 10.33 8.15 -5.51
CA GLU A 62 10.73 9.07 -6.58
C GLU A 62 10.05 8.81 -7.94
N GLU A 63 9.27 7.74 -8.08
CA GLU A 63 8.68 7.34 -9.36
C GLU A 63 7.61 8.34 -9.83
N LYS A 64 7.76 8.79 -11.08
CA LYS A 64 6.94 9.83 -11.71
C LYS A 64 5.90 9.26 -12.66
N GLU A 65 6.02 7.99 -13.03
CA GLU A 65 5.00 7.30 -13.83
C GLU A 65 3.63 7.36 -13.11
N PHE A 66 2.62 7.81 -13.85
CA PHE A 66 1.32 8.14 -13.30
C PHE A 66 0.63 6.96 -12.62
N PHE A 67 0.65 5.78 -13.23
CA PHE A 67 0.00 4.59 -12.67
C PHE A 67 0.77 4.04 -11.48
N ILE A 68 2.09 4.15 -11.44
CA ILE A 68 2.87 3.76 -10.25
C ILE A 68 2.61 4.73 -9.09
N ALA A 69 2.76 6.03 -9.30
CA ALA A 69 2.51 7.06 -8.28
C ALA A 69 1.09 6.98 -7.70
N LYS A 70 0.09 6.71 -8.55
CA LYS A 70 -1.30 6.49 -8.13
C LYS A 70 -1.45 5.18 -7.33
N GLY A 71 -0.71 4.13 -7.70
CA GLY A 71 -0.68 2.85 -6.98
C GLY A 71 -0.13 3.03 -5.56
N LEU A 72 1.01 3.72 -5.44
CA LEU A 72 1.64 4.05 -4.15
C LEU A 72 0.67 4.86 -3.27
N GLY A 73 0.08 5.92 -3.82
CA GLY A 73 -0.90 6.73 -3.10
C GLY A 73 -2.13 5.92 -2.64
N TRP A 74 -2.59 4.95 -3.43
CA TRP A 74 -3.70 4.07 -3.05
C TRP A 74 -3.31 3.09 -1.94
N ALA A 75 -2.11 2.53 -1.96
CA ALA A 75 -1.59 1.67 -0.90
C ALA A 75 -1.58 2.42 0.44
N LEU A 76 -0.98 3.61 0.45
CA LEU A 76 -0.96 4.50 1.63
C LEU A 76 -2.37 4.87 2.09
N ARG A 77 -3.26 5.23 1.15
CA ARG A 77 -4.65 5.58 1.48
C ARG A 77 -5.37 4.41 2.13
N SER A 78 -5.22 3.20 1.61
CA SER A 78 -5.87 2.01 2.18
C SER A 78 -5.41 1.80 3.63
N TYR A 79 -4.10 1.88 3.86
CA TYR A 79 -3.57 1.72 5.21
C TYR A 79 -3.96 2.86 6.17
N SER A 80 -4.21 4.06 5.66
CA SER A 80 -4.63 5.22 6.48
C SER A 80 -5.99 5.04 7.16
N TYR A 81 -6.83 4.10 6.70
CA TYR A 81 -8.07 3.75 7.38
C TYR A 81 -7.83 3.02 8.71
N ILE A 82 -6.66 2.38 8.86
CA ILE A 82 -6.23 1.63 10.05
C ILE A 82 -5.32 2.51 10.91
N GLU A 83 -4.21 3.00 10.33
CA GLU A 83 -3.21 3.78 11.06
C GLU A 83 -2.88 5.10 10.35
N PRO A 84 -3.74 6.14 10.50
CA PRO A 84 -3.56 7.41 9.79
C PRO A 84 -2.29 8.16 10.23
N LYS A 85 -1.83 7.98 11.48
CA LYS A 85 -0.60 8.62 11.98
C LYS A 85 0.65 8.09 11.28
N ALA A 86 0.74 6.77 11.05
CA ALA A 86 1.84 6.16 10.32
C ALA A 86 1.93 6.67 8.88
N VAL A 87 0.78 6.76 8.19
CA VAL A 87 0.74 7.30 6.81
C VAL A 87 1.14 8.78 6.77
N LYS A 88 0.68 9.61 7.72
CA LYS A 88 1.12 11.01 7.83
C LYS A 88 2.63 11.11 8.02
N LYS A 89 3.20 10.27 8.88
CA LYS A 89 4.64 10.24 9.15
C LYS A 89 5.41 9.83 7.89
N PHE A 90 5.02 8.73 7.24
CA PHE A 90 5.64 8.28 6.00
C PHE A 90 5.64 9.39 4.93
N ILE A 91 4.50 10.04 4.70
CA ILE A 91 4.41 11.12 3.70
C ILE A 91 5.28 12.34 4.08
N LYS A 92 5.40 12.65 5.38
CA LYS A 92 6.23 13.74 5.87
C LYS A 92 7.73 13.45 5.68
N ASP A 93 8.13 12.21 5.92
CA ASP A 93 9.53 11.78 5.88
C ASP A 93 10.06 11.62 4.44
N HIS A 94 9.17 11.55 3.44
CA HIS A 94 9.49 11.38 2.02
C HIS A 94 9.08 12.62 1.21
N PRO A 95 9.81 13.75 1.31
CA PRO A 95 9.52 14.97 0.57
C PRO A 95 9.59 14.80 -0.96
N GLU A 96 10.31 13.80 -1.45
CA GLU A 96 10.45 13.44 -2.86
C GLU A 96 9.21 12.79 -3.47
N LEU A 97 8.28 12.28 -2.65
CA LEU A 97 7.00 11.73 -3.13
C LEU A 97 6.30 12.72 -4.07
N THR A 98 5.80 12.19 -5.19
CA THR A 98 5.06 13.00 -6.15
C THR A 98 3.83 13.66 -5.51
N PRO A 99 3.42 14.86 -5.97
CA PRO A 99 2.20 15.51 -5.48
C PRO A 99 0.95 14.62 -5.59
N LEU A 100 0.89 13.78 -6.64
CA LEU A 100 -0.17 12.81 -6.85
C LEU A 100 -0.22 11.76 -5.75
N ALA A 101 0.91 11.12 -5.45
CA ALA A 101 1.01 10.10 -4.41
C ALA A 101 0.63 10.67 -3.03
N LYS A 102 1.16 11.85 -2.67
CA LYS A 102 0.83 12.55 -1.42
C LYS A 102 -0.67 12.84 -1.31
N ARG A 103 -1.27 13.39 -2.37
CA ARG A 103 -2.70 13.71 -2.42
C ARG A 103 -3.58 12.47 -2.27
N GLU A 104 -3.27 11.40 -2.99
CA GLU A 104 -4.05 10.16 -2.91
C GLU A 104 -3.93 9.51 -1.52
N GLY A 105 -2.70 9.44 -0.96
CA GLY A 105 -2.45 8.87 0.37
C GLY A 105 -3.17 9.63 1.50
N MET A 106 -3.16 10.96 1.45
CA MET A 106 -3.81 11.82 2.47
C MET A 106 -5.33 11.92 2.33
N LYS A 107 -5.92 11.42 1.23
CA LYS A 107 -7.32 11.68 0.87
C LYS A 107 -8.33 11.24 1.93
N ALA A 108 -8.12 10.08 2.54
CA ALA A 108 -9.03 9.57 3.58
C ALA A 108 -8.86 10.33 4.90
N ILE A 109 -7.63 10.71 5.23
CA ILE A 109 -7.27 11.50 6.41
C ILE A 109 -7.92 12.89 6.34
N ASN A 110 -7.77 13.58 5.21
CA ASN A 110 -8.26 14.96 5.05
C ASN A 110 -9.79 15.04 5.07
N ARG A 111 -10.49 14.00 4.58
CA ARG A 111 -11.95 13.92 4.66
C ARG A 111 -12.44 13.85 6.12
N LYS A 112 -11.71 13.14 6.98
CA LYS A 112 -12.05 13.00 8.41
C LYS A 112 -11.76 14.26 9.23
N SER A 113 -10.88 15.16 8.79
CA SER A 113 -10.61 16.43 9.49
C SER A 113 -11.62 17.53 9.17
N THR A 114 -12.43 17.34 8.13
CA THR A 114 -13.47 18.28 7.68
C THR A 114 -14.89 17.86 8.12
N SER A 115 -14.99 16.96 9.09
CA SER A 115 -16.25 16.46 9.69
C SER A 115 -16.14 16.56 11.19
#